data_AF-A0A7V1BU67-F1
#
_entry.id   AF-A0A7V1BU67-F1
#
_cell.length_a   1.000
_cell.length_b   1.000
_cell.length_c   1.000
_cell.angle_alpha   90.00
_cell.angle_beta   90.00
_cell.angle_gamma   90.00
#
_symmetry.space_group_name_H-M   'P 1'
#
loop_
_entity.id
_entity.type
_entity.pdbx_description
1 polymer ?
#
loop_
_entity_poly.entity_id
_entity_poly.type
_entity_poly.pdbx_seq_one_letter_code
_entity_poly.pdbx_strand_id
1 'polypeptide(L)' 'MPDDFKLFQNYPNPFNPSTKIKFTISKSPLLGGDRRGGLQFAKLVVYDILGNEVAALVNRELPAGNHEVEFD' A
#
# COMPACT_ATOMS: atom_id res chain seq x y z
N MET A 1 17.16 -8.90 0.30
CA MET A 1 16.01 -8.11 0.83
C MET A 1 15.56 -7.17 -0.28
N PRO A 2 14.27 -6.82 -0.43
CA PRO A 2 13.83 -6.02 -1.57
C PRO A 2 14.14 -4.54 -1.36
N ASP A 3 14.77 -3.93 -2.35
CA ASP A 3 15.32 -2.57 -2.31
C ASP A 3 14.37 -1.48 -2.87
N ASP A 4 13.19 -1.86 -3.38
CA ASP A 4 12.27 -0.96 -4.13
C ASP A 4 10.81 -1.01 -3.64
N PHE A 5 10.16 0.17 -3.63
CA PHE A 5 8.71 0.27 -3.48
C PHE A 5 8.03 -0.21 -4.78
N LYS A 6 7.15 -1.22 -4.70
CA LYS A 6 6.45 -1.79 -5.85
C LYS A 6 4.95 -1.89 -5.60
N LEU A 7 4.16 -1.43 -6.58
CA LEU A 7 2.72 -1.65 -6.70
C LEU A 7 2.50 -2.71 -7.79
N PHE A 8 1.76 -3.77 -7.49
CA PHE A 8 1.51 -4.85 -8.45
C PHE A 8 0.26 -4.56 -9.29
N GLN A 9 0.29 -5.00 -10.56
CA GLN A 9 -0.84 -4.90 -11.49
C GLN A 9 -2.05 -5.68 -10.97
N ASN A 10 -3.23 -5.06 -11.01
CA ASN A 10 -4.51 -5.67 -10.66
C ASN A 10 -5.13 -6.37 -11.88
N TYR A 11 -4.86 -7.67 -12.08
CA TYR A 11 -5.46 -8.44 -13.19
C TYR A 11 -5.32 -9.98 -13.06
N PRO A 12 -6.22 -10.80 -13.67
CA PRO A 12 -7.59 -10.50 -14.11
C PRO A 12 -8.58 -10.84 -12.99
N ASN A 13 -9.57 -9.98 -12.74
CA ASN A 13 -10.71 -10.37 -11.90
C ASN A 13 -12.05 -10.14 -12.63
N PRO A 14 -12.61 -11.18 -13.27
CA PRO A 14 -13.92 -11.14 -13.90
C PRO A 14 -15.05 -11.71 -13.03
N PHE A 15 -14.82 -12.20 -11.80
CA PHE A 15 -15.86 -12.94 -11.04
C PHE A 15 -15.80 -12.83 -9.50
N ASN A 16 -15.07 -11.87 -8.94
CA ASN A 16 -15.18 -11.52 -7.52
C ASN A 16 -15.35 -10.00 -7.40
N PRO A 17 -16.36 -9.48 -6.67
CA PRO A 17 -16.58 -8.02 -6.54
C PRO A 17 -15.41 -7.31 -5.84
N SER A 18 -14.57 -8.07 -5.13
CA SER A 18 -13.47 -7.55 -4.36
C SER A 18 -12.16 -7.49 -5.16
N THR A 19 -11.52 -6.33 -5.16
CA THR A 19 -10.22 -6.09 -5.79
C THR A 19 -9.11 -6.16 -4.75
N LYS A 20 -8.15 -7.07 -4.94
CA LYS A 20 -6.98 -7.19 -4.06
C LYS A 20 -5.84 -6.32 -4.56
N ILE A 21 -5.41 -5.36 -3.75
CA ILE A 21 -4.31 -4.45 -4.05
C ILE A 21 -3.11 -4.81 -3.18
N LYS A 22 -2.02 -5.22 -3.82
CA LYS A 22 -0.75 -5.59 -3.18
C LYS A 22 0.26 -4.46 -3.33
N PHE A 23 0.89 -4.08 -2.23
CA PHE A 23 1.95 -3.07 -2.21
C PHE A 23 3.06 -3.45 -1.24
N THR A 24 4.28 -3.01 -1.53
CA THR A 24 5.45 -3.25 -0.69
C THR A 24 5.94 -1.94 -0.10
N ILE A 25 6.13 -1.90 1.22
CA ILE A 25 6.78 -0.80 1.93
C ILE A 25 8.26 -1.18 2.09
N SER A 26 9.17 -0.45 1.44
CA SER A 26 10.62 -0.65 1.62
C SER A 26 11.06 -0.27 3.02
N LYS A 27 12.16 -0.85 3.53
CA LYS A 27 12.76 -0.34 4.78
C LYS A 27 13.26 1.09 4.55
N SER A 28 12.98 1.97 5.50
CA SER A 28 13.52 3.34 5.46
C SER A 28 15.05 3.30 5.40
N PRO A 29 15.70 4.02 4.46
CA PRO A 29 17.15 4.09 4.35
C PRO A 29 17.81 4.89 5.48
N LEU A 30 17.02 5.54 6.33
CA LEU A 30 17.54 6.25 7.50
C LEU A 30 18.06 5.23 8.52
N LEU A 31 19.39 5.11 8.62
CA LEU A 31 20.14 4.34 9.63
C LEU A 31 19.82 4.75 11.08
N GLY A 32 19.08 5.83 11.28
CA GLY A 32 18.34 6.10 12.50
C GLY A 32 16.87 5.96 12.19
N GLY A 33 16.32 4.76 12.39
CA GLY A 33 14.88 4.60 12.47
C GLY A 33 14.35 5.69 13.39
N ASP A 34 13.22 6.29 13.03
CA ASP A 34 12.43 6.92 14.07
C ASP A 34 12.33 5.91 15.23
N ARG A 35 12.33 6.37 16.47
CA ARG A 35 12.38 5.48 17.65
C ARG A 35 11.11 4.60 17.78
N ARG A 36 10.33 4.43 16.70
CA ARG A 36 9.07 3.73 16.53
C ARG A 36 9.21 2.38 15.81
N GLY A 37 10.31 1.67 16.03
CA GLY A 37 10.36 0.22 15.74
C GLY A 37 10.24 -0.19 14.26
N GLY A 38 10.57 0.69 13.30
CA GLY A 38 10.58 0.35 11.87
C GLY A 38 9.21 0.43 11.18
N LEU A 39 8.26 1.14 11.77
CA LEU A 39 6.98 1.49 11.16
C LEU A 39 7.13 2.69 10.22
N GLN A 40 6.34 2.73 9.15
CA GLN A 40 6.29 3.82 8.18
C GLN A 40 4.85 4.19 7.88
N PHE A 41 4.58 5.50 7.78
CA PHE A 41 3.26 5.98 7.43
C PHE A 41 2.95 5.67 5.96
N ALA A 42 1.86 4.94 5.73
CA ALA A 42 1.38 4.60 4.39
C ALA A 42 -0.04 5.13 4.19
N LYS A 43 -0.26 5.78 3.04
CA LYS A 43 -1.57 6.26 2.60
C LYS A 43 -1.87 5.71 1.21
N LEU A 44 -2.91 4.88 1.08
CA LEU A 44 -3.38 4.31 -0.18
C LEU A 44 -4.81 4.80 -0.44
N VAL A 45 -4.99 5.56 -1.51
CA VAL A 45 -6.28 6.19 -1.88
C VAL A 45 -6.64 5.82 -3.30
N VAL A 46 -7.92 5.51 -3.51
CA VAL A 46 -8.53 5.26 -4.81
C VAL A 46 -9.15 6.57 -5.31
N TYR A 47 -8.84 6.94 -6.54
CA TYR A 47 -9.40 8.11 -7.22
C TYR A 47 -10.18 7.69 -8.46
N ASP A 48 -11.22 8.43 -8.81
CA ASP A 48 -11.90 8.29 -10.09
C ASP A 48 -11.14 9.00 -11.23
N ILE A 49 -11.64 8.87 -12.47
CA ILE A 49 -11.02 9.48 -13.66
C ILE A 49 -11.05 11.03 -13.65
N LEU A 50 -11.89 11.63 -12.80
CA LEU A 50 -11.99 13.07 -12.62
C LEU A 50 -11.08 13.57 -11.49
N GLY A 51 -10.42 12.66 -10.76
CA GLY A 51 -9.51 12.97 -9.66
C GLY A 51 -10.21 13.10 -8.30
N ASN A 52 -11.46 12.65 -8.15
CA ASN A 52 -12.13 12.66 -6.85
C ASN A 52 -11.68 11.47 -6.00
N GLU A 53 -11.42 11.69 -4.70
CA GLU A 53 -11.15 10.61 -3.74
C GLU A 53 -12.41 9.75 -3.56
N VAL A 54 -12.34 8.48 -3.95
CA VAL A 54 -13.44 7.50 -3.82
C VAL A 54 -13.33 6.74 -2.50
N ALA A 55 -12.12 6.35 -2.11
CA ALA A 55 -11.88 5.62 -0.85
C ALA A 55 -10.43 5.75 -0.39
N ALA A 56 -10.19 5.77 0.92
CA ALA A 56 -8.87 5.61 1.52
C ALA A 56 -8.74 4.22 2.15
N LEU A 57 -8.00 3.32 1.49
CA LEU A 57 -7.85 1.92 1.89
C LEU A 57 -6.80 1.74 2.99
N VAL A 58 -5.81 2.62 3.02
CA VAL A 58 -4.77 2.65 4.06
C VAL A 58 -4.52 4.10 4.43
N ASN A 59 -4.43 4.39 5.73
CA ASN A 59 -4.04 5.69 6.25
C ASN A 59 -3.47 5.54 7.67
N ARG A 60 -2.40 4.74 7.79
CA ARG A 60 -1.81 4.37 9.08
C ARG A 60 -0.33 3.99 8.95
N GLU A 61 0.32 3.85 10.10
CA GLU A 61 1.67 3.31 10.19
C GLU A 61 1.65 1.78 9.96
N LEU A 62 2.54 1.31 9.09
CA LEU A 62 2.72 -0.09 8.72
C LEU A 62 4.21 -0.46 8.73
N PRO A 63 4.59 -1.68 9.13
CA PRO A 63 5.97 -2.13 9.05
C PRO A 63 6.42 -2.29 7.60
N ALA A 64 7.74 -2.22 7.38
CA ALA A 64 8.32 -2.59 6.10
C ALA A 64 7.98 -4.05 5.74
N GLY A 65 7.64 -4.31 4.49
CA GLY A 65 7.18 -5.61 4.02
C GLY A 65 6.08 -5.53 2.98
N ASN A 66 5.55 -6.69 2.63
CA ASN A 66 4.44 -6.82 1.68
C ASN A 66 3.11 -6.73 2.42
N HIS A 67 2.19 -5.94 1.87
CA HIS A 67 0.84 -5.76 2.36
C HIS A 67 -0.17 -6.05 1.25
N GLU A 68 -1.34 -6.55 1.64
CA GLU A 68 -2.48 -6.81 0.76
C GLU A 68 -3.70 -6.16 1.41
N VAL A 69 -4.45 -5.40 0.62
CA VAL A 69 -5.76 -4.85 1.02
C VAL A 69 -6.81 -5.23 0.00
N GLU A 70 -8.04 -5.34 0.47
CA GLU A 70 -9.21 -5.64 -0.35
C GLU A 70 -10.03 -4.35 -0.52
N PHE A 71 -10.50 -4.11 -1.75
CA PHE A 71 -11.35 -2.99 -2.12
C PHE A 71 -12.65 -3.56 -2.71
N ASP A 72 -13.76 -3.34 -2.00
CA ASP A 72 -15.12 -3.76 -2.35
C ASP A 72 -15.96 -2.58 -2.89
#